data_AF-W2FZJ4-F1
#
_entry.id   AF-W2FZJ4-F1
#
_cell.length_a   1.000
_cell.length_b   1.000
_cell.length_c   1.000
_cell.angle_alpha   90.00
_cell.angle_beta   90.00
_cell.angle_gamma   90.00
#
_symmetry.space_group_name_H-M   'P 1'
#
loop_
_entity.id
_entity.type
_entity.pdbx_description
1 polymer ?
#
loop_
_entity_poly.entity_id
_entity_poly.type
_entity_poly.pdbx_seq_one_letter_code
_entity_poly.pdbx_strand_id
1 'polypeptide(L)' 'MHGTTHFRWGDDAKRVIALQSSADLLTTMLELLGDVNGVSNAFDNALITPECKLA' A
#
# COMPACT_ATOMS: atom_id res chain seq x y z
N MET A 1 7.02 -7.79 -3.92
CA MET A 1 6.39 -6.47 -3.73
C MET A 1 6.25 -5.73 -5.05
N HIS A 2 5.04 -5.74 -5.61
CA HIS A 2 4.68 -4.96 -6.79
C HIS A 2 3.92 -3.71 -6.34
N GLY A 3 4.26 -2.55 -6.88
CA GLY A 3 3.61 -1.30 -6.51
C GLY A 3 3.74 -0.24 -7.60
N THR A 4 2.90 0.77 -7.50
CA THR A 4 2.91 1.93 -8.40
C THR A 4 2.72 3.20 -7.58
N THR A 5 3.40 4.26 -8.00
CA THR A 5 3.24 5.59 -7.42
C THR A 5 2.90 6.57 -8.53
N HIS A 6 1.78 7.27 -8.35
CA HIS A 6 1.29 8.29 -9.27
C HIS A 6 1.45 9.67 -8.62
N PHE A 7 2.17 10.55 -9.30
CA PHE A 7 2.33 11.94 -8.91
C PHE A 7 1.36 12.78 -9.74
N ARG A 8 0.49 13.53 -9.06
CA ARG A 8 -0.39 14.49 -9.74
C ARG A 8 0.26 15.85 -9.76
N TRP A 9 0.61 16.32 -10.95
CA TRP A 9 1.06 17.70 -11.16
C TRP A 9 -0.13 18.66 -11.13
N GLY A 10 0.02 19.78 -10.43
CA GLY A 10 -0.94 20.88 -10.45
C GLY A 10 -0.39 22.01 -11.30
N ASP A 11 -1.03 22.27 -12.45
CA ASP A 11 -0.57 23.31 -13.37
C ASP A 11 -0.69 24.72 -12.78
N ASP A 12 -1.68 24.98 -11.94
CA ASP A 12 -1.84 26.28 -11.27
C ASP A 12 -0.77 26.50 -10.19
N ALA A 13 -0.48 25.46 -9.41
CA ALA A 13 0.49 25.51 -8.33
C ALA A 13 1.95 25.35 -8.81
N LYS A 14 2.15 24.97 -10.09
CA LYS A 14 3.44 24.64 -10.70
C LYS A 14 4.26 23.66 -9.86
N ARG A 15 3.59 22.71 -9.23
CA ARG A 15 4.20 21.67 -8.38
C ARG A 15 3.33 20.42 -8.32
N VAL A 16 3.90 19.33 -7.78
CA VAL A 16 3.11 18.14 -7.42
C VAL A 16 2.14 18.51 -6.30
N ILE A 17 0.86 18.19 -6.49
CA ILE A 17 -0.23 18.50 -5.55
C ILE A 17 -0.81 17.26 -4.86
N ALA A 18 -0.54 16.08 -5.39
CA ALA A 18 -0.93 14.83 -4.75
C ALA A 18 0.02 13.70 -5.12
N LEU A 19 0.12 12.76 -4.18
CA LEU A 19 0.81 11.50 -4.35
C LEU A 19 -0.18 10.38 -4.04
N GLN A 20 -0.31 9.43 -4.95
CA GLN A 20 -1.09 8.22 -4.74
C GLN A 20 -0.19 7.02 -4.93
N SER A 21 -0.01 6.25 -3.86
CA SER A 21 0.76 5.01 -3.89
C SER A 21 -0.18 3.82 -3.75
N SER A 22 0.17 2.71 -4.41
CA SER A 22 -0.49 1.42 -4.30
C SER A 22 0.58 0.35 -4.26
N ALA A 23 0.41 -0.66 -3.41
CA ALA A 23 1.28 -1.82 -3.35
C ALA A 23 0.48 -3.08 -3.01
N ASP A 24 0.87 -4.19 -3.64
CA ASP A 24 0.36 -5.52 -3.33
C ASP A 24 1.19 -6.12 -2.17
N LEU A 25 0.81 -5.76 -0.94
CA LEU A 25 1.40 -6.33 0.27
C LEU A 25 0.77 -7.68 0.60
N LEU A 26 -0.47 -7.94 0.17
CA LEU A 26 -1.16 -9.21 0.40
C LEU A 26 -0.37 -10.38 -0.21
N THR A 27 -0.07 -10.33 -1.52
CA THR A 27 0.68 -11.41 -2.18
C THR A 27 2.07 -11.57 -1.55
N THR A 28 2.74 -10.45 -1.26
CA THR A 28 4.08 -10.47 -0.65
C THR A 28 4.06 -11.11 0.74
N MET A 29 3.06 -10.80 1.57
CA MET A 29 2.95 -11.35 2.93
C MET A 29 2.47 -12.81 2.91
N LEU A 30 1.64 -13.21 1.94
CA LEU A 30 1.26 -14.61 1.74
C LEU A 30 2.45 -15.47 1.34
N GLU A 31 3.30 -15.00 0.43
CA GLU A 31 4.54 -15.70 0.04
C GLU A 31 5.50 -15.84 1.23
N LEU A 32 5.54 -14.84 2.11
CA LEU A 32 6.44 -14.81 3.27
C LEU A 32 5.95 -15.71 4.42
N LEU A 33 4.68 -15.59 4.79
CA LEU A 33 4.11 -16.24 5.98
C LEU A 33 3.52 -17.61 5.65
N GLY A 34 3.18 -17.86 4.38
CA GLY A 34 2.66 -19.14 3.89
C GLY A 34 1.18 -19.37 4.19
N ASP A 35 0.51 -18.48 4.93
CA ASP A 35 -0.91 -18.63 5.26
C ASP A 35 -1.62 -17.29 5.53
N VAL A 36 -2.94 -17.29 5.35
CA VAL A 36 -3.79 -16.08 5.46
C VAL A 36 -3.98 -15.64 6.92
N ASN A 37 -3.93 -16.54 7.90
CA ASN A 37 -4.08 -16.18 9.31
C ASN A 37 -2.85 -15.43 9.81
N GLY A 38 -1.66 -15.85 9.40
CA GLY A 38 -0.41 -15.13 9.64
C GLY A 38 -0.47 -13.72 9.07
N VAL A 39 -0.97 -13.56 7.84
CA VAL A 39 -1.18 -12.24 7.23
C VAL A 39 -2.18 -11.42 8.06
N SER A 40 -3.34 -11.99 8.42
CA SER A 40 -4.33 -11.28 9.24
C SER A 40 -3.75 -10.80 10.57
N ASN A 41 -2.95 -11.63 11.24
CA ASN A 41 -2.29 -11.27 12.50
C ASN A 41 -1.21 -10.19 12.29
N ALA A 42 -0.49 -10.22 11.16
CA ALA A 42 0.52 -9.21 10.84
C ALA A 42 -0.08 -7.82 10.60
N PHE A 43 -1.33 -7.75 10.16
CA PHE A 43 -2.08 -6.51 9.99
C PHE A 43 -3.03 -6.20 11.17
N ASP A 44 -3.01 -7.00 12.24
CA ASP A 44 -3.80 -6.70 13.44
C ASP A 44 -3.31 -5.39 14.08
N ASN A 45 -4.21 -4.43 14.24
CA ASN A 45 -3.91 -3.06 14.67
C ASN A 45 -2.92 -2.28 13.78
N ALA A 46 -2.65 -2.75 12.55
CA ALA A 46 -1.83 -2.00 11.62
C ALA A 46 -2.57 -0.74 11.12
N LEU A 47 -1.83 0.34 10.93
CA LEU A 47 -2.36 1.60 10.37
C LEU A 47 -2.58 1.54 8.85
N ILE A 48 -2.19 0.43 8.23
CA ILE A 48 -2.30 0.20 6.81
C ILE A 48 -2.98 -1.14 6.54
N THR A 49 -3.68 -1.24 5.42
CA THR A 49 -4.27 -2.49 4.93
C THR A 49 -3.28 -3.25 4.03
N PRO A 50 -3.53 -4.54 3.74
CA PRO A 50 -2.74 -5.32 2.78
C PRO A 50 -2.69 -4.73 1.35
N GLU A 51 -3.62 -3.83 1.00
CA GLU A 51 -3.61 -3.06 -0.26
C GLU A 51 -2.82 -1.76 -0.16
N CYS A 52 -2.05 -1.56 0.92
CA CYS A 52 -1.25 -0.38 1.20
C CYS A 52 -2.08 0.92 1.28
N LYS A 53 -3.29 0.83 1.84
CA LYS A 53 -4.16 1.98 2.15
C LYS A 53 -4.15 2.25 3.64
N LEU A 54 -4.47 3.46 4.07
CA LEU A 54 -4.72 3.72 5.49
C LEU A 54 -5.96 2.95 5.95
N ALA A 55 -5.87 2.32 7.12
CA ALA A 55 -6.93 1.53 7.75
C ALA A 55 -8.05 2.40 8.34
#